data_AF-A0A1M7GB30-F1
#
_entry.id   AF-A0A1M7GB30-F1
#
_cell.length_a   1.000
_cell.length_b   1.000
_cell.length_c   1.000
_cell.angle_alpha   90.00
_cell.angle_beta   90.00
_cell.angle_gamma   90.00
#
_symmetry.space_group_name_H-M   'P 1'
#
loop_
_entity.id
_entity.type
_entity.pdbx_description
1 polymer ?
#
loop_
_entity_poly.entity_id
_entity_poly.type
_entity_poly.pdbx_seq_one_letter_code
_entity_poly.pdbx_strand_id
1 'polypeptide(L)'
;MDTPEIIAVVLLLSLVGGVVFYLFHQRTQLQRPILNARRPEIERSSGRQAEIQRDFQRVFSMTSAQGRENLIRRWMDRSGCDRTEAMRLAIEEWRRDNR
;
A
#
# COMPACT_ATOMS: atom_id res chain seq x y z
N MET A 1 -49.80 2.96 -24.79
CA MET A 1 -48.56 2.30 -24.37
C MET A 1 -48.87 0.82 -24.41
N ASP A 2 -48.45 0.18 -25.48
CA ASP A 2 -48.92 -1.15 -25.82
C ASP A 2 -48.18 -2.18 -24.96
N THR A 3 -48.92 -3.14 -24.41
CA THR A 3 -48.40 -4.25 -23.60
C THR A 3 -47.08 -4.86 -24.11
N PRO A 4 -46.83 -5.03 -25.43
CA PRO A 4 -45.53 -5.49 -25.94
C PRO A 4 -44.35 -4.54 -25.65
N GLU A 5 -44.55 -3.22 -25.63
CA GLU A 5 -43.48 -2.25 -25.32
C GLU A 5 -43.04 -2.35 -23.85
N ILE A 6 -43.99 -2.54 -22.93
CA ILE A 6 -43.70 -2.71 -21.51
C ILE A 6 -42.88 -3.98 -21.29
N ILE A 7 -43.25 -5.08 -21.95
CA ILE A 7 -42.53 -6.36 -21.85
C ILE A 7 -41.11 -6.22 -22.43
N ALA A 8 -40.95 -5.53 -23.55
CA ALA A 8 -39.65 -5.29 -24.15
C ALA A 8 -38.74 -4.46 -23.24
N VAL A 9 -39.26 -3.40 -22.61
CA VAL A 9 -38.50 -2.55 -21.70
C VAL A 9 -38.08 -3.31 -20.43
N VAL A 10 -38.97 -4.12 -19.86
CA VAL A 10 -38.65 -4.93 -18.67
C VAL A 10 -37.58 -5.98 -18.98
N LEU A 11 -37.68 -6.67 -20.13
CA LEU A 11 -36.66 -7.61 -20.58
C LEU A 11 -35.30 -6.94 -20.77
N LEU A 12 -35.28 -5.75 -21.37
CA LEU A 12 -34.04 -5.01 -21.62
C LEU A 12 -33.40 -4.57 -20.30
N LEU A 13 -34.19 -4.09 -19.33
CA LEU A 13 -33.71 -3.75 -17.99
C LEU A 13 -33.19 -4.96 -17.22
N SER A 14 -33.86 -6.12 -17.30
CA SER A 14 -33.39 -7.37 -16.67
C SER A 14 -32.09 -7.88 -17.29
N LEU A 15 -31.91 -7.75 -18.60
CA LEU A 15 -30.68 -8.14 -19.28
C LEU A 15 -29.51 -7.22 -18.90
N VAL A 16 -29.72 -5.90 -18.93
CA VAL A 16 -28.68 -4.93 -18.54
C VAL A 16 -28.33 -5.10 -17.06
N GLY A 17 -29.32 -5.22 -16.18
CA GLY A 17 -29.11 -5.47 -14.76
C GLY A 17 -28.38 -6.78 -14.49
N GLY A 18 -28.74 -7.85 -15.20
CA GLY A 18 -28.08 -9.16 -15.13
C GLY A 18 -26.62 -9.12 -15.58
N VAL A 19 -26.31 -8.41 -16.67
CA VAL A 19 -24.93 -8.25 -17.17
C VAL A 19 -24.09 -7.41 -16.22
N VAL A 20 -24.62 -6.30 -15.70
CA VAL A 20 -23.94 -5.46 -14.70
C VAL A 20 -23.70 -6.24 -13.41
N PHE A 21 -24.71 -6.98 -12.93
CA PHE A 21 -24.59 -7.85 -11.76
C PHE A 21 -23.57 -8.96 -11.99
N TYR A 22 -23.57 -9.59 -13.17
CA TYR A 22 -22.60 -10.62 -13.53
C TYR A 22 -21.17 -10.07 -13.58
N LEU A 23 -20.94 -8.93 -14.22
CA LEU A 23 -19.62 -8.28 -14.28
C LEU A 23 -19.15 -7.81 -12.90
N PHE A 24 -20.06 -7.28 -12.07
CA PHE A 24 -19.76 -6.89 -10.70
C PHE A 24 -19.42 -8.10 -9.84
N HIS A 25 -20.20 -9.18 -9.94
CA HIS A 25 -19.96 -10.44 -9.25
C HIS A 25 -18.66 -11.10 -9.71
N GLN A 26 -18.34 -11.07 -11.01
CA GLN A 26 -17.08 -11.54 -11.58
C GLN A 26 -15.88 -10.76 -11.04
N ARG A 27 -15.99 -9.43 -10.88
CA ARG A 27 -14.96 -8.62 -10.20
C ARG A 27 -14.78 -8.99 -8.73
N THR A 28 -15.85 -9.34 -8.02
CA THR A 28 -15.74 -9.81 -6.62
C THR A 28 -15.16 -11.21 -6.49
N GLN A 29 -15.39 -12.10 -7.47
CA GLN A 29 -14.83 -13.46 -7.52
C GLN A 29 -13.33 -13.44 -7.84
N LEU A 30 -12.87 -12.53 -8.73
CA LEU A 30 -11.44 -12.33 -9.01
C LEU A 30 -10.63 -11.76 -7.83
N GLN A 31 -11.30 -11.20 -6.81
CA GLN A 31 -10.64 -10.78 -5.56
C GLN A 31 -10.53 -11.90 -4.51
N ARG A 32 -11.10 -13.09 -4.73
CA ARG A 32 -11.14 -14.19 -3.74
C ARG A 32 -10.41 -15.46 -4.19
N PRO A 33 -9.13 -15.34 -4.58
CA PRO A 33 -8.15 -16.26 -4.01
C PRO A 33 -6.81 -15.58 -3.68
N ILE A 34 -6.78 -14.41 -3.01
CA ILE A 34 -5.50 -13.81 -2.54
C ILE A 34 -5.61 -13.21 -1.13
N LEU A 35 -6.46 -13.76 -0.24
CA LEU A 35 -6.43 -13.32 1.16
C LEU A 35 -5.29 -14.00 1.96
N ASN A 36 -4.84 -15.19 1.53
CA ASN A 36 -3.81 -15.97 2.23
C ASN A 36 -2.37 -15.70 1.75
N ALA A 37 -2.17 -15.12 0.55
CA ALA A 37 -0.85 -14.78 0.04
C ALA A 37 -0.41 -13.33 0.34
N ARG A 38 -1.37 -12.40 0.55
CA ARG A 38 -1.09 -10.99 0.84
C ARG A 38 -0.73 -10.72 2.30
N ARG A 39 -1.26 -11.55 3.21
CA ARG A 39 -1.00 -11.45 4.66
C ARG A 39 0.49 -11.60 5.02
N PRO A 40 1.23 -12.61 4.51
CA PRO A 40 2.66 -12.73 4.82
C PRO A 40 3.50 -11.60 4.20
N GLU A 41 3.04 -10.97 3.11
CA GLU A 41 3.78 -9.86 2.47
C GLU A 41 3.62 -8.54 3.23
N ILE A 42 2.41 -8.27 3.73
CA ILE A 42 2.12 -7.10 4.59
C ILE A 42 2.82 -7.27 5.95
N GLU A 43 2.79 -8.47 6.54
CA GLU A 43 3.51 -8.75 7.80
C GLU A 43 5.02 -8.65 7.64
N ARG A 44 5.59 -9.15 6.53
CA ARG A 44 7.03 -9.02 6.24
C ARG A 44 7.45 -7.58 5.98
N SER A 45 6.66 -6.81 5.23
CA SER A 45 6.96 -5.39 4.99
C SER A 45 6.85 -4.57 6.27
N SER A 46 5.84 -4.82 7.10
CA SER A 46 5.73 -4.19 8.43
C SER A 46 6.87 -4.59 9.36
N GLY A 47 7.28 -5.87 9.37
CA GLY A 47 8.41 -6.36 10.15
C GLY A 47 9.73 -5.71 9.75
N ARG A 48 9.96 -5.57 8.44
CA ARG A 48 11.14 -4.90 7.89
C ARG A 48 11.16 -3.42 8.22
N GLN A 49 10.02 -2.72 8.15
CA GLN A 49 9.91 -1.32 8.57
C GLN A 49 10.25 -1.16 10.05
N ALA A 50 9.73 -2.04 10.91
CA ALA A 50 10.02 -2.01 12.35
C ALA A 50 11.50 -2.33 12.67
N GLU A 51 12.15 -3.20 11.90
CA GLU A 51 13.58 -3.46 12.00
C GLU A 51 14.41 -2.23 11.62
N ILE A 52 14.14 -1.62 10.46
CA ILE A 52 14.83 -0.42 10.01
C ILE A 52 14.67 0.72 11.03
N GLN A 53 13.46 0.89 11.58
CA GLN A 53 13.21 1.89 12.61
C GLN A 53 14.04 1.63 13.89
N ARG A 54 14.13 0.38 14.35
CA ARG A 54 14.93 0.02 15.54
C ARG A 54 16.42 0.26 15.29
N ASP A 55 16.92 -0.12 14.12
CA ASP A 55 18.32 0.09 13.75
C ASP A 55 18.64 1.58 13.63
N PHE A 56 17.76 2.37 13.04
CA PHE A 56 17.90 3.82 12.95
C PHE A 56 17.98 4.45 14.34
N GLN A 57 17.10 4.04 15.26
CA GLN A 57 17.11 4.52 16.63
C GLN A 57 18.39 4.13 17.37
N ARG A 58 18.94 2.93 17.11
CA ARG A 58 20.19 2.45 17.70
C ARG A 58 21.39 3.26 17.20
N VAL A 59 21.55 3.38 15.88
CA VAL A 59 22.67 4.09 15.24
C VAL A 59 22.70 5.56 15.63
N PHE A 60 21.54 6.22 15.61
CA PHE A 60 21.41 7.63 15.97
C PHE A 60 20.93 7.83 17.41
N SER A 61 21.27 6.90 18.32
CA SER A 61 20.82 6.95 19.73
C SER A 61 21.30 8.19 20.49
N MET A 62 22.47 8.72 20.14
CA MET A 62 23.00 9.97 20.71
C MET A 62 22.39 11.23 20.07
N THR A 63 21.63 11.09 18.98
CA THR A 63 20.97 12.21 18.31
C THR A 63 19.62 12.49 18.94
N SER A 64 19.31 13.76 19.19
CA SER A 64 18.01 14.17 19.74
C SER A 64 16.85 13.69 18.84
N ALA A 65 15.66 13.54 19.42
CA ALA A 65 14.47 13.13 18.66
C ALA A 65 14.18 14.10 17.49
N GLN A 66 14.31 15.41 17.72
CA GLN A 66 14.16 16.42 16.69
C GLN A 66 15.27 16.35 15.62
N GLY A 67 16.52 16.10 16.04
CA GLY A 67 17.63 15.92 15.10
C GLY A 67 17.42 14.71 14.19
N ARG A 68 16.94 13.60 14.74
CA ARG A 68 16.57 12.40 13.98
C ARG A 68 15.44 12.66 12.99
N GLU A 69 14.40 13.39 13.39
CA GLU A 69 13.30 13.75 12.49
C GLU A 69 13.78 14.65 11.33
N ASN A 70 14.62 15.64 11.63
CA ASN A 70 15.21 16.51 10.62
C ASN A 70 16.11 15.74 9.65
N LEU A 71 16.85 14.73 10.14
CA LEU A 71 17.68 13.86 9.30
C LEU A 71 16.83 13.08 8.30
N ILE A 72 15.71 12.50 8.76
CA ILE A 72 14.78 11.76 7.91
C ILE A 72 14.18 12.70 6.86
N ARG A 73 13.68 13.87 7.26
CA ARG A 73 13.12 14.87 6.32
C ARG A 73 14.13 15.26 5.26
N ARG A 74 15.39 15.53 5.63
CA ARG A 74 16.45 15.88 4.67
C ARG A 74 16.66 14.79 3.62
N TRP A 75 16.61 13.52 4.01
CA TRP A 75 16.73 12.40 3.07
C TRP A 75 15.49 12.22 2.20
N MET A 76 14.29 12.43 2.76
CA MET A 76 13.06 12.45 1.97
C MET A 76 13.09 13.57 0.93
N ASP A 77 13.49 14.78 1.31
CA ASP A 77 13.55 15.94 0.43
C ASP A 77 14.65 15.77 -0.65
N ARG A 78 15.81 15.23 -0.28
CA ARG A 78 16.95 15.02 -1.20
C ARG A 78 16.70 13.90 -2.20
N SER A 79 16.10 12.79 -1.77
CA SER A 79 16.00 11.56 -2.57
C SER A 79 14.58 11.27 -3.07
N GLY A 80 13.59 12.06 -2.66
CA GLY A 80 12.18 11.84 -3.01
C GLY A 80 11.62 10.51 -2.51
N CYS A 81 12.21 9.95 -1.44
CA CYS A 81 11.88 8.62 -0.94
C CYS A 81 10.94 8.67 0.27
N ASP A 82 10.36 7.51 0.62
CA ASP A 82 9.53 7.40 1.82
C ASP A 82 10.37 7.44 3.11
N ARG A 83 9.69 7.56 4.25
CA ARG A 83 10.31 7.65 5.57
C ARG A 83 11.19 6.44 5.91
N THR A 84 10.77 5.23 5.55
CA THR A 84 11.51 4.00 5.85
C THR A 84 12.78 3.96 5.03
N GLU A 85 12.68 4.29 3.75
CA GLU A 85 13.81 4.32 2.84
C GLU A 85 14.79 5.45 3.21
N ALA A 86 14.28 6.60 3.67
CA ALA A 86 15.09 7.67 4.23
C ALA A 86 15.89 7.21 5.46
N MET A 87 15.27 6.45 6.38
CA MET A 87 15.98 5.85 7.53
C MET A 87 17.06 4.86 7.07
N ARG A 88 16.74 4.01 6.08
CA ARG A 88 17.68 3.03 5.52
C ARG A 88 18.90 3.71 4.89
N LEU A 89 18.68 4.74 4.08
CA LEU A 89 19.73 5.54 3.43
C LEU A 89 20.60 6.26 4.46
N ALA A 90 19.99 6.83 5.50
CA ALA A 90 20.73 7.47 6.58
C ALA A 90 21.65 6.50 7.34
N ILE A 91 21.19 5.28 7.62
CA ILE A 91 22.01 4.23 8.26
C ILE A 91 23.16 3.82 7.33
N GLU A 92 22.86 3.60 6.05
CA GLU A 92 23.86 3.18 5.06
C GLU A 92 24.98 4.21 4.91
N GLU A 93 24.63 5.50 4.84
CA GLU A 93 25.61 6.59 4.78
C GLU A 93 26.47 6.63 6.05
N TRP A 94 25.85 6.57 7.23
CA TRP A 94 26.59 6.52 8.49
C TRP A 94 27.55 5.33 8.54
N ARG A 95 27.13 4.15 8.06
CA ARG A 95 28.00 2.97 8.00
C ARG A 95 29.18 3.14 7.04
N ARG A 96 29.01 3.88 5.94
CA ARG A 96 30.09 4.20 5.00
C ARG A 96 31.09 5.16 5.63
N ASP A 97 30.61 6.15 6.36
CA ASP A 97 31.46 7.14 7.05
C ASP A 97 32.22 6.55 8.25
N ASN A 98 31.73 5.46 8.83
CA ASN A 98 32.29 4.81 10.03
C ASN A 98 33.04 3.50 9.73
N ARG A 99 33.31 3.20 8.45
CA ARG A 99 34.11 2.05 8.02
C ARG A 99 35.51 2.51 7.61
#